data_AF-A0A2V8JRE6-F1
#
_entry.id   AF-A0A2V8JRE6-F1
#
_cell.length_a   1.000
_cell.length_b   1.000
_cell.length_c   1.000
_cell.angle_alpha   90.00
_cell.angle_beta   90.00
_cell.angle_gamma   90.00
#
_symmetry.space_group_name_H-M   'P 1'
#
loop_
_entity.id
_entity.type
_entity.pdbx_description
1 polymer ?
#
loop_
_entity_poly.entity_id
_entity_poly.type
_entity_poly.pdbx_seq_one_letter_code
_entity_poly.pdbx_strand_id
1 'polypeptide(L)' 'MRSEHPVWCDKCHLRIAPYERRTVYRKTIYHQECFLKLVREEANDEKTRRSYLRLARHESPQHA' A
#
# COMPACT_ATOMS: atom_id res chain seq x y z
N MET A 1 34.63 -1.15 11.78
CA MET A 1 33.57 -0.53 10.94
C MET A 1 32.36 -1.43 11.02
N ARG A 2 31.20 -0.95 11.50
CA ARG A 2 29.98 -1.77 11.52
C ARG A 2 29.47 -1.90 10.09
N SER A 3 29.48 -3.11 9.54
CA SER A 3 28.86 -3.41 8.25
C SER A 3 27.35 -3.26 8.43
N GLU A 4 26.80 -2.09 8.11
CA GLU A 4 25.36 -1.90 8.04
C GLU A 4 24.81 -2.85 6.98
N HIS A 5 23.91 -3.74 7.40
CA HIS A 5 23.31 -4.70 6.48
C HIS A 5 22.44 -3.94 5.47
N PRO A 6 22.47 -4.32 4.19
CA PRO A 6 21.68 -3.65 3.17
C PRO A 6 20.19 -3.78 3.52
N VAL A 7 19.50 -2.64 3.52
CA VAL A 7 18.07 -2.56 3.76
C VAL A 7 17.35 -2.43 2.43
N TRP A 8 16.28 -3.20 2.24
CA TRP A 8 15.55 -3.27 0.98
C TRP A 8 14.12 -2.79 1.18
N CYS A 9 13.59 -2.07 0.19
CA CYS A 9 12.19 -1.69 0.15
C CYS A 9 11.35 -2.84 -0.42
N ASP A 10 10.31 -3.25 0.30
CA ASP A 10 9.44 -4.36 -0.07
C ASP A 10 8.50 -4.04 -1.26
N LYS A 11 8.19 -2.76 -1.52
CA LYS A 11 7.32 -2.37 -2.65
C LYS A 11 8.05 -2.31 -4.00
N CYS A 12 9.28 -1.82 -4.02
CA CYS A 12 10.03 -1.61 -5.28
C CYS A 12 11.28 -2.49 -5.40
N HIS A 13 11.61 -3.27 -4.38
CA HIS A 13 12.76 -4.19 -4.35
C HIS A 13 14.13 -3.51 -4.58
N LEU A 14 14.20 -2.19 -4.39
CA LEU A 14 15.45 -1.43 -4.44
C LEU A 14 16.04 -1.25 -3.04
N ARG A 15 17.37 -1.17 -2.98
CA ARG A 15 18.11 -0.90 -1.74
C ARG A 15 17.83 0.52 -1.27
N ILE A 16 17.47 0.66 -0.01
CA ILE A 16 17.33 1.96 0.67
C ILE A 16 18.73 2.45 1.03
N ALA A 17 19.10 3.64 0.58
CA ALA A 17 20.37 4.26 0.97
C ALA A 17 20.34 4.66 2.45
N PRO A 18 21.50 4.69 3.15
CA PRO A 18 21.54 5.01 4.59
C PRO A 18 20.94 6.38 4.96
N TYR A 19 20.98 7.34 4.03
CA TYR A 19 20.44 8.70 4.20
C TYR A 19 19.02 8.86 3.65
N GLU A 20 18.46 7.85 2.98
CA GLU A 20 17.07 7.90 2.51
C GLU A 20 16.10 7.67 3.66
N ARG A 21 14.98 8.39 3.61
CA ARG A 21 13.91 8.20 4.60
C ARG A 21 13.19 6.88 4.32
N ARG A 22 13.15 6.04 5.35
CA ARG A 22 12.44 4.75 5.35
C ARG A 22 11.24 4.79 6.28
N THR A 23 10.24 3.99 5.96
CA THR A 23 9.08 3.74 6.81
C THR A 23 9.03 2.26 7.15
N VAL A 24 8.78 1.95 8.43
CA VAL A 24 8.56 0.58 8.90
C VAL A 24 7.08 0.43 9.21
N TYR A 25 6.40 -0.50 8.53
CA TYR A 25 4.99 -0.77 8.70
C TYR A 25 4.76 -2.28 8.75
N ARG A 26 4.07 -2.77 9.79
CA ARG A 26 3.80 -4.21 10.00
C ARG A 26 5.05 -5.10 9.89
N LYS A 27 6.19 -4.63 10.43
CA LYS A 27 7.52 -5.30 10.37
C LYS A 27 8.15 -5.34 8.97
N THR A 28 7.56 -4.66 7.99
CA THR A 28 8.10 -4.53 6.64
C THR A 28 8.68 -3.13 6.42
N ILE A 29 9.74 -3.04 5.62
CA ILE A 29 10.47 -1.80 5.38
C ILE A 29 10.19 -1.31 3.96
N TYR A 30 9.90 -0.01 3.84
CA TYR A 30 9.62 0.66 2.58
C TYR A 30 10.42 1.97 2.49
N HIS A 31 10.68 2.44 1.26
CA HIS A 31 10.94 3.86 1.06
C HIS A 31 9.73 4.66 1.54
N GLN A 32 9.95 5.87 2.07
CA GLN A 32 8.86 6.73 2.51
C GLN A 32 7.84 6.98 1.39
N GLU A 33 8.31 7.27 0.16
CA GLU A 33 7.43 7.51 -0.98
C GLU A 33 6.69 6.26 -1.44
N CYS A 34 7.34 5.09 -1.41
CA CYS A 34 6.70 3.82 -1.72
C CYS A 34 5.57 3.50 -0.74
N PHE A 35 5.79 3.77 0.55
CA PHE A 35 4.76 3.59 1.57
C PHE A 35 3.58 4.53 1.35
N LEU A 36 3.82 5.81 1.04
CA LEU A 36 2.76 6.77 0.75
C LEU A 36 1.94 6.38 -0.49
N LYS A 37 2.57 5.85 -1.53
CA LYS A 37 1.87 5.31 -2.70
C LYS A 37 0.97 4.14 -2.32
N LEU A 38 1.48 3.20 -1.52
CA LEU A 38 0.72 2.04 -1.05
C LEU A 38 -0.52 2.46 -0.25
N VAL A 39 -0.40 3.41 0.68
CA VAL A 39 -1.54 3.92 1.46
C VAL A 39 -2.60 4.59 0.55
N ARG A 40 -2.17 5.30 -0.49
CA ARG A 40 -3.08 5.91 -1.47
C ARG A 40 -3.80 4.86 -2.32
N GLU A 41 -3.09 3.83 -2.77
CA GLU A 41 -3.66 2.69 -3.50
C GLU A 41 -4.73 1.99 -2.66
N GLU A 42 -4.42 1.65 -1.40
CA GLU A 42 -5.37 0.99 -0.49
C GLU A 42 -6.62 1.84 -0.22
N ALA A 43 -6.46 3.16 -0.06
CA ALA A 43 -7.58 4.07 0.11
C ALA A 43 -8.48 4.16 -1.14
N ASN A 44 -7.90 4.06 -2.34
CA ASN A 44 -8.65 4.07 -3.60
C ASN A 44 -9.37 2.74 -3.82
N ASP A 45 -8.72 1.61 -3.53
CA ASP A 45 -9.33 0.29 -3.65
C ASP A 45 -10.54 0.15 -2.73
N GLU A 46 -10.45 0.66 -1.48
CA GLU A 46 -11.58 0.67 -0.57
C GLU A 46 -12.73 1.55 -1.07
N LYS A 47 -12.46 2.70 -1.69
CA LYS A 47 -13.49 3.53 -2.33
C LYS A 47 -14.17 2.80 -3.48
N THR A 48 -13.39 2.15 -4.34
CA THR A 48 -13.89 1.35 -5.48
C THR A 48 -14.76 0.21 -4.99
N ARG A 49 -14.31 -0.54 -3.98
CA ARG A 49 -15.07 -1.63 -3.35
C ARG A 49 -16.40 -1.15 -2.78
N ARG A 50 -16.43 -0.03 -2.06
CA ARG A 50 -17.67 0.59 -1.56
C ARG A 50 -18.60 1.05 -2.67
N SER A 51 -18.04 1.58 -3.76
CA SER A 51 -18.83 1.98 -4.94
C SER A 51 -19.50 0.77 -5.58
N TYR A 52 -18.72 -0.29 -5.83
CA TYR A 52 -19.21 -1.55 -6.40
C TYR A 52 -20.32 -2.17 -5.55
N LEU A 53 -20.14 -2.25 -4.22
CA LEU A 53 -21.17 -2.76 -3.32
C LEU A 53 -22.46 -1.93 -3.32
N ARG A 54 -22.38 -0.62 -3.54
CA ARG A 54 -23.57 0.24 -3.69
C ARG A 54 -24.32 -0.05 -4.98
N LEU A 55 -23.60 -0.20 -6.09
CA LEU A 55 -24.21 -0.54 -7.39
C LEU A 55 -24.88 -1.91 -7.34
N ALA A 56 -24.20 -2.93 -6.82
CA ALA A 56 -24.74 -4.29 -6.71
C ALA A 56 -26.04 -4.37 -5.87
N ARG A 57 -26.21 -3.48 -4.87
CA ARG A 57 -27.47 -3.40 -4.10
C ARG A 57 -28.62 -2.79 -4.88
N HIS A 58 -28.35 -1.87 -5.81
CA HIS A 58 -29.36 -1.24 -6.65
C HIS A 58 -29.76 -2.11 -7.84
N GLU A 59 -28.87 -2.99 -8.31
CA GLU A 59 -29.12 -3.90 -9.44
C GLU A 59 -29.77 -5.23 -9.04
N SER A 60 -30.04 -5.47 -7.75
CA SER A 60 -30.83 -6.62 -7.32
C SER A 60 -32.27 -6.44 -7.82
N PRO A 61 -32.73 -7.20 -8.83
CA PRO A 61 -34.11 -7.11 -9.27
C PRO A 61 -34.95 -7.60 -8.11
N GLN A 62 -35.89 -6.77 -7.64
CA GLN A 62 -36.99 -7.28 -6.84
C GLN A 62 -37.77 -8.23 -7.76
N HIS A 63 -37.48 -9.52 -7.66
CA HIS A 63 -38.34 -10.56 -8.19
C HIS A 63 -39.67 -10.46 -7.44
N ALA A 64 -40.64 -9.81 -8.10
CA ALA A 64 -42.06 -9.88 -7.79
C ALA A 64 -42.72 -10.91 -8.72
#